data_AF-A0A7Y2UZ06-F1
#
_entry.id   AF-A0A7Y2UZ06-F1
#
_cell.length_a   1.000
_cell.length_b   1.000
_cell.length_c   1.000
_cell.angle_alpha   90.00
_cell.angle_beta   90.00
_cell.angle_gamma   90.00
#
_symmetry.space_group_name_H-M   'P 1'
#
loop_
_entity.id
_entity.type
_entity.pdbx_description
1 polymer ?
#
loop_
_entity_poly.entity_id
_entity_poly.type
_entity_poly.pdbx_seq_one_letter_code
_entity_poly.pdbx_strand_id
1 'polypeptide(L)'
;MSNKINHSMSLAKPDALDITTKQKVALAIGITGLFILTLALLNTNFPNKALFLTLSLGFIIIGTVIYSREAYLTKLEGIKNDGQWFKSISSRGVWGWILGLVLTSFYIVLYFYPKYLGLRQGVDGGNTGLISLFDPLSQLLSGRNASQWFVYGTLYTLAILAFGYKFILKYRHNRYQQIRTVSVMFFQLGFAFLIPEFMYVMNNDLPYYDLKSIWPLNYYLFDEWSVNAFLSNGNIGLALLVFGILSIFVITPILTYKFGKRFYCSWVCGCGGLAETAGDSFRHLSSKKISAWKLERWLVHSVLVFSVVMTTAMVYTYLGYDKNDFWLTRDVFISFIIGFLTLVFVSVMYFKRQELGKDARAGAIGFFITIVLLLILHFTGTTEHVFYIKSGALRSAYGIYIGSIFSGVIGTGFYPILGNRAWCRFGCPMAAILGFQQRLFSKFRITTNGGQCISCGNCSNSCEMGIDVRHYAQKGENIVRSSCVGCGICSAVCPRGVLKLENDSMKGRINPTEILLGNDVNLMDLVNQK
;
A
#
# COMPACT_ATOMS: atom_id res chain seq x y z
N MET A 1 -12.45 10.70 28.00
CA MET A 1 -12.00 9.55 28.79
C MET A 1 -10.90 10.05 29.70
N SER A 2 -11.05 9.88 31.02
CA SER A 2 -10.03 10.27 32.00
C SER A 2 -8.74 9.48 31.74
N ASN A 3 -7.60 10.17 31.64
CA ASN A 3 -6.27 9.57 31.46
C ASN A 3 -5.63 9.09 32.77
N LYS A 4 -6.41 9.00 33.87
CA LYS A 4 -5.90 8.43 35.12
C LYS A 4 -5.85 6.90 34.97
N ILE A 5 -4.63 6.38 34.81
CA ILE A 5 -4.33 4.95 34.86
C ILE A 5 -4.56 4.51 36.30
N ASN A 6 -5.71 3.90 36.58
CA ASN A 6 -5.94 3.27 37.88
C ASN A 6 -5.14 1.96 37.91
N HIS A 7 -4.09 1.92 38.72
CA HIS A 7 -3.34 0.68 38.93
C HIS A 7 -4.24 -0.32 39.69
N SER A 8 -4.47 -1.50 39.11
CA SER A 8 -5.19 -2.56 39.79
C SER A 8 -4.45 -2.97 41.06
N MET A 9 -5.15 -2.91 42.20
CA MET A 9 -4.67 -3.40 43.50
C MET A 9 -4.78 -4.93 43.63
N SER A 10 -5.13 -5.64 42.55
CA SER A 10 -5.25 -7.09 42.56
C SER A 10 -3.87 -7.77 42.61
N LEU A 11 -3.71 -8.70 43.56
CA LEU A 11 -2.55 -9.60 43.66
C LEU A 11 -2.29 -10.38 42.37
N ALA A 12 -3.32 -10.62 41.55
CA ALA A 12 -3.21 -11.31 40.27
C ALA A 12 -2.53 -10.46 39.16
N LYS A 13 -2.16 -9.19 39.43
CA LYS A 13 -1.64 -8.21 38.45
C LYS A 13 -2.32 -8.35 37.06
N PRO A 14 -3.65 -8.16 36.97
CA PRO A 14 -4.37 -8.30 35.70
C PRO A 14 -3.89 -7.32 34.61
N ASP A 15 -3.18 -6.25 35.02
CA ASP A 15 -2.61 -5.22 34.16
C ASP A 15 -1.10 -5.39 33.91
N ALA A 16 -0.47 -6.49 34.33
CA ALA A 16 0.94 -6.75 34.05
C ALA A 16 1.15 -7.02 32.55
N LEU A 17 1.23 -5.93 31.79
CA LEU A 17 1.80 -5.85 30.45
C LEU A 17 3.34 -5.98 30.49
N ASP A 18 3.87 -6.63 31.52
CA ASP A 18 5.30 -6.74 31.79
C ASP A 18 5.95 -7.62 30.74
N ILE A 19 7.06 -7.12 30.21
CA ILE A 19 7.87 -7.81 29.21
C ILE A 19 8.65 -8.93 29.91
N THR A 20 8.52 -10.17 29.42
CA THR A 20 9.22 -11.32 30.02
C THR A 20 10.74 -11.19 29.86
N THR A 21 11.54 -11.87 30.70
CA THR A 21 13.00 -11.84 30.57
C THR A 21 13.47 -12.28 29.18
N LYS A 22 12.82 -13.29 28.59
CA LYS A 22 13.08 -13.73 27.21
C LYS A 22 12.79 -12.62 26.19
N GLN A 23 11.68 -11.91 26.34
CA GLN A 23 11.36 -10.76 25.49
C GLN A 23 12.35 -9.60 25.67
N LYS A 24 12.84 -9.35 26.89
CA LYS A 24 13.89 -8.34 27.14
C LYS A 24 15.20 -8.69 26.44
N VAL A 25 15.64 -9.95 26.52
CA VAL A 25 16.82 -10.44 25.80
C VAL A 25 16.62 -10.32 24.29
N ALA A 26 15.46 -10.71 23.78
CA ALA A 26 15.13 -10.58 22.35
C ALA A 26 15.14 -9.13 21.86
N LEU A 27 14.62 -8.19 22.68
CA LEU A 27 14.69 -6.76 22.41
C LEU A 27 16.15 -6.26 22.41
N ALA A 28 16.97 -6.68 23.38
CA ALA A 28 18.37 -6.30 23.44
C ALA A 28 19.12 -6.75 22.17
N ILE A 29 18.92 -8.00 21.72
CA ILE A 29 19.50 -8.52 20.48
C ILE A 29 19.08 -7.65 19.28
N GLY A 30 17.78 -7.39 19.13
CA GLY A 30 17.27 -6.58 18.03
C GLY A 30 17.78 -5.13 18.06
N ILE A 31 17.87 -4.51 19.25
CA ILE A 31 18.40 -3.17 19.44
C ILE A 31 19.90 -3.11 19.11
N THR A 32 20.68 -4.13 19.46
CA THR A 32 22.09 -4.22 19.06
C THR A 32 22.23 -4.24 17.54
N GLY A 33 21.37 -4.98 16.84
CA GLY A 33 21.35 -4.98 15.37
C GLY A 33 21.03 -3.60 14.77
N LEU A 34 20.03 -2.90 15.32
CA LEU A 34 19.69 -1.52 14.94
C LEU A 34 20.80 -0.52 15.28
N PHE A 35 21.48 -0.72 16.41
CA PHE A 35 22.59 0.14 16.84
C PHE A 35 23.75 0.10 15.85
N ILE A 36 24.07 -1.08 15.28
CA ILE A 36 25.07 -1.20 14.21
C ILE A 36 24.67 -0.35 12.98
N LEU A 37 23.40 -0.37 12.56
CA LEU A 37 22.93 0.48 11.46
C LEU A 37 23.04 1.97 11.79
N THR A 38 22.74 2.34 13.04
CA THR A 38 22.89 3.73 13.52
C THR A 38 24.35 4.17 13.52
N LEU A 39 25.28 3.31 13.93
CA LEU A 39 26.72 3.59 13.84
C LEU A 39 27.17 3.78 12.39
N ALA A 40 26.63 2.99 11.45
CA ALA A 40 26.87 3.16 10.03
C ALA A 40 26.28 4.47 9.49
N LEU A 41 25.09 4.88 9.95
CA LEU A 41 24.50 6.20 9.66
C LEU A 41 25.40 7.35 10.13
N LEU A 42 26.09 7.18 11.27
CA LEU A 42 27.07 8.15 11.80
C LEU A 42 28.45 8.05 11.14
N ASN A 43 28.57 7.31 10.04
CA ASN A 43 29.79 7.17 9.25
C ASN A 43 30.96 6.51 10.00
N THR A 44 30.66 5.59 10.93
CA THR A 44 31.67 4.78 11.62
C THR A 44 32.33 3.82 10.63
N ASN A 45 33.66 3.72 10.67
CA ASN A 45 34.40 2.82 9.77
C ASN A 45 34.39 1.38 10.32
N PHE A 46 33.88 0.43 9.52
CA PHE A 46 33.82 -0.99 9.90
C PHE A 46 34.92 -1.78 9.16
N PRO A 47 35.75 -2.56 9.88
CA PRO A 47 36.86 -3.31 9.26
C PRO A 47 36.37 -4.41 8.31
N ASN A 48 35.22 -5.04 8.58
CA ASN A 48 34.60 -6.02 7.69
C ASN A 48 33.11 -5.72 7.50
N LYS A 49 32.79 -4.93 6.46
CA LYS A 49 31.42 -4.47 6.16
C LYS A 49 30.43 -5.64 5.99
N ALA A 50 30.84 -6.73 5.34
CA ALA A 50 29.98 -7.89 5.09
C ALA A 50 29.58 -8.60 6.40
N LEU A 51 30.53 -8.78 7.32
CA LEU A 51 30.28 -9.37 8.63
C LEU A 51 29.33 -8.49 9.45
N PHE A 52 29.61 -7.18 9.56
CA PHE A 52 28.79 -6.27 10.36
C PHE A 52 27.37 -6.09 9.80
N LEU A 53 27.21 -6.10 8.46
CA LEU A 53 25.89 -6.12 7.84
C LEU A 53 25.12 -7.39 8.19
N THR A 54 25.76 -8.56 8.07
CA THR A 54 25.14 -9.86 8.37
C THR A 54 24.74 -9.95 9.84
N LEU A 55 25.60 -9.50 10.76
CA LEU A 55 25.30 -9.42 12.19
C LEU A 55 24.13 -8.48 12.46
N SER A 56 24.13 -7.30 11.85
CA SER A 56 23.06 -6.31 12.04
C SER A 56 21.69 -6.86 11.60
N LEU A 57 21.57 -7.32 10.35
CA LEU A 57 20.32 -7.86 9.81
C LEU A 57 19.92 -9.15 10.53
N GLY A 58 20.88 -10.03 10.84
CA GLY A 58 20.68 -11.26 11.57
C GLY A 58 20.12 -11.03 12.97
N PHE A 59 20.70 -10.09 13.73
CA PHE A 59 20.21 -9.74 15.07
C PHE A 59 18.81 -9.12 15.04
N ILE A 60 18.49 -8.28 14.05
CA ILE A 60 17.14 -7.74 13.89
C ILE A 60 16.12 -8.87 13.66
N ILE A 61 16.43 -9.81 12.76
CA ILE A 61 15.56 -10.97 12.47
C ILE A 61 15.42 -11.85 13.70
N ILE A 62 16.53 -12.29 14.29
CA ILE A 62 16.56 -13.21 15.43
C ILE A 62 15.83 -12.61 16.62
N GLY A 63 16.10 -11.34 16.95
CA GLY A 63 15.40 -10.62 18.01
C GLY A 63 13.90 -10.55 17.77
N THR A 64 13.47 -10.21 16.54
CA THR A 64 12.05 -10.14 16.17
C THR A 64 11.37 -11.50 16.25
N VAL A 65 12.02 -12.58 15.78
CA VAL A 65 11.50 -13.94 15.79
C VAL A 65 11.34 -14.45 17.23
N ILE A 66 12.38 -14.34 18.06
CA ILE A 66 12.32 -14.78 19.47
C ILE A 66 11.24 -14.02 20.22
N TYR A 67 11.19 -12.69 20.07
CA TYR A 67 10.16 -11.86 20.69
C TYR A 67 8.75 -12.30 20.28
N SER A 68 8.55 -12.54 18.98
CA SER A 68 7.23 -12.91 18.43
C SER A 68 6.78 -14.30 18.88
N ARG A 69 7.70 -15.27 18.97
CA ARG A 69 7.41 -16.61 19.49
C ARG A 69 6.91 -16.53 20.93
N GLU A 70 7.65 -15.82 21.79
CA GLU A 70 7.26 -15.67 23.20
C GLU A 70 5.96 -14.88 23.36
N ALA A 71 5.68 -13.89 22.49
CA ALA A 71 4.48 -13.07 22.56
C ALA A 71 3.19 -13.83 22.17
N TYR A 72 3.26 -14.82 21.27
CA TYR A 72 2.08 -15.47 20.70
C TYR A 72 1.98 -16.98 20.95
N LEU A 73 3.10 -17.71 21.03
CA LEU A 73 3.04 -19.18 21.21
C LEU A 73 2.70 -19.60 22.64
N THR A 74 3.02 -18.75 23.63
CA THR A 74 2.71 -18.97 25.05
C THR A 74 1.24 -18.73 25.40
N LYS A 75 0.47 -18.13 24.48
CA LYS A 75 -0.93 -17.77 24.67
C LYS A 75 -1.83 -18.73 23.90
N LEU A 76 -3.08 -18.90 24.35
CA LEU A 76 -4.11 -19.58 23.55
C LEU A 76 -4.28 -18.89 22.19
N GLU A 77 -4.57 -19.68 21.17
CA GLU A 77 -4.88 -19.16 19.84
C GLU A 77 -6.17 -18.32 19.82
N GLY A 78 -6.29 -17.47 18.81
CA GLY A 78 -7.41 -16.54 18.66
C GLY A 78 -6.96 -15.08 18.68
N ILE A 79 -7.90 -14.18 18.40
CA ILE A 79 -7.58 -12.76 18.25
C ILE A 79 -7.73 -12.04 19.58
N LYS A 80 -6.61 -11.55 20.08
CA LYS A 80 -6.52 -10.84 21.35
C LYS A 80 -6.12 -9.39 21.12
N ASN A 81 -6.64 -8.54 22.01
CA ASN A 81 -6.37 -7.11 22.00
C ASN A 81 -4.94 -6.81 22.52
N ASP A 82 -4.38 -7.65 23.41
CA ASP A 82 -3.02 -7.52 23.98
C ASP A 82 -2.66 -6.09 24.46
N GLY A 83 -3.67 -5.35 24.94
CA GLY A 83 -3.51 -4.00 25.49
C GLY A 83 -2.97 -2.97 24.49
N GLN A 84 -3.22 -3.12 23.19
CA GLN A 84 -2.60 -2.24 22.16
C GLN A 84 -2.94 -0.75 22.33
N TRP A 85 -4.08 -0.42 22.94
CA TRP A 85 -4.48 0.96 23.26
C TRP A 85 -3.72 1.58 24.43
N PHE A 86 -3.05 0.77 25.25
CA PHE A 86 -2.33 1.24 26.44
C PHE A 86 -0.83 1.43 26.19
N LYS A 87 -0.29 0.84 25.12
CA LYS A 87 1.14 0.95 24.79
C LYS A 87 1.44 2.30 24.14
N SER A 88 2.35 3.07 24.75
CA SER A 88 2.78 4.39 24.28
C SER A 88 3.18 4.43 22.79
N ILE A 89 3.81 3.36 22.28
CA ILE A 89 4.19 3.26 20.86
C ILE A 89 2.98 3.21 19.92
N SER A 90 1.90 2.50 20.29
CA SER A 90 0.75 2.23 19.41
C SER A 90 -0.49 3.07 19.70
N SER A 91 -0.49 3.89 20.75
CA SER A 91 -1.64 4.70 21.19
C SER A 91 -1.44 6.21 21.04
N ARG A 92 -0.58 6.65 20.11
CA ARG A 92 -0.18 8.07 19.93
C ARG A 92 0.51 8.68 21.16
N GLY A 93 1.18 7.84 21.97
CA GLY A 93 2.05 8.30 23.03
C GLY A 93 3.38 8.83 22.49
N VAL A 94 4.25 9.27 23.41
CA VAL A 94 5.55 9.90 23.07
C VAL A 94 6.39 9.00 22.13
N TRP A 95 6.48 7.70 22.43
CA TRP A 95 7.24 6.76 21.59
C TRP A 95 6.63 6.58 20.19
N GLY A 96 5.30 6.69 20.06
CA GLY A 96 4.62 6.67 18.75
C GLY A 96 4.97 7.90 17.92
N TRP A 97 4.98 9.09 18.52
CA TRP A 97 5.39 10.33 17.86
C TRP A 97 6.89 10.33 17.48
N ILE A 98 7.77 9.87 18.38
CA ILE A 98 9.20 9.72 18.08
C ILE A 98 9.39 8.79 16.88
N LEU A 99 8.73 7.62 16.88
CA LEU A 99 8.79 6.70 15.75
C LEU A 99 8.29 7.35 14.45
N GLY A 100 7.18 8.09 14.51
CA GLY A 100 6.64 8.79 13.35
C GLY A 100 7.60 9.86 12.80
N LEU A 101 8.26 10.62 13.69
CA LEU A 101 9.29 11.59 13.32
C LEU A 101 10.51 10.92 12.70
N VAL A 102 11.03 9.85 13.32
CA VAL A 102 12.18 9.10 12.81
C VAL A 102 11.90 8.53 11.42
N LEU A 103 10.73 7.90 11.22
CA LEU A 103 10.32 7.38 9.91
C LEU A 103 10.18 8.52 8.89
N THR A 104 9.50 9.60 9.26
CA THR A 104 9.33 10.76 8.36
C THR A 104 10.68 11.34 7.95
N SER A 105 11.57 11.60 8.91
CA SER A 105 12.91 12.11 8.67
C SER A 105 13.74 11.16 7.79
N PHE A 106 13.65 9.85 8.03
CA PHE A 106 14.33 8.86 7.20
C PHE A 106 13.88 8.95 5.73
N TYR A 107 12.58 9.06 5.46
CA TYR A 107 12.08 9.21 4.09
C TYR A 107 12.43 10.56 3.44
N ILE A 108 12.44 11.65 4.21
CA ILE A 108 12.91 12.95 3.71
C ILE A 108 14.37 12.84 3.28
N VAL A 109 15.22 12.26 4.12
CA VAL A 109 16.64 12.07 3.80
C VAL A 109 16.82 11.12 2.62
N LEU A 110 16.07 10.02 2.56
CA LEU A 110 16.12 9.04 1.48
C LEU A 110 15.83 9.66 0.10
N TYR A 111 14.79 10.50 0.01
CA TYR A 111 14.35 11.08 -1.27
C TYR A 111 15.12 12.35 -1.65
N PHE A 112 15.36 13.26 -0.70
CA PHE A 112 15.89 14.59 -1.00
C PHE A 112 17.39 14.74 -0.71
N TYR A 113 17.92 13.97 0.24
CA TYR A 113 19.29 14.12 0.71
C TYR A 113 20.04 12.78 0.87
N PRO A 114 20.07 11.94 -0.19
CA PRO A 114 20.71 10.62 -0.10
C PRO A 114 22.22 10.69 0.21
N LYS A 115 22.85 11.85 0.01
CA LYS A 115 24.24 12.12 0.43
C LYS A 115 24.46 11.92 1.93
N TYR A 116 23.46 12.21 2.79
CA TYR A 116 23.56 11.96 4.23
C TYR A 116 23.46 10.47 4.60
N LEU A 117 22.90 9.63 3.71
CA LEU A 117 22.97 8.17 3.86
C LEU A 117 24.31 7.61 3.37
N GLY A 118 25.15 8.45 2.77
CA GLY A 118 26.49 8.13 2.30
C GLY A 118 26.61 7.85 0.80
N LEU A 119 25.60 8.24 0.00
CA LEU A 119 25.66 8.14 -1.45
C LEU A 119 26.65 9.18 -1.99
N ARG A 120 27.72 8.73 -2.65
CA ARG A 120 28.63 9.60 -3.40
C ARG A 120 28.53 9.27 -4.89
N GLN A 121 28.27 10.29 -5.71
CA GLN A 121 28.28 10.18 -7.17
C GLN A 121 29.64 10.69 -7.67
N GLY A 122 30.43 9.83 -8.32
CA GLY A 122 31.72 10.18 -8.92
C GLY A 122 32.59 8.95 -9.21
N VAL A 123 33.47 9.07 -10.22
CA VAL A 123 34.33 8.00 -10.76
C VAL A 123 35.36 7.47 -9.74
N ASP A 124 35.67 8.22 -8.68
CA ASP A 124 36.69 7.85 -7.67
C ASP A 124 36.19 7.87 -6.21
N GLY A 125 34.88 8.04 -5.98
CA GLY A 125 34.32 8.20 -4.63
C GLY A 125 33.50 6.99 -4.18
N GLY A 126 34.12 6.04 -3.47
CA GLY A 126 33.39 4.93 -2.84
C GLY A 126 32.26 5.41 -1.92
N ASN A 127 31.18 4.62 -1.83
CA ASN A 127 30.08 4.88 -0.91
C ASN A 127 30.61 4.99 0.53
N THR A 128 29.93 5.83 1.33
CA THR A 128 30.24 6.02 2.75
C THR A 128 29.03 5.68 3.62
N GLY A 129 29.18 5.77 4.94
CA GLY A 129 28.09 5.61 5.90
C GLY A 129 27.26 4.34 5.72
N LEU A 130 25.93 4.51 5.83
CA LEU A 130 24.97 3.42 5.77
C LEU A 130 25.00 2.69 4.42
N ILE A 131 25.03 3.43 3.31
CA ILE A 131 25.01 2.81 1.97
C ILE A 131 26.24 1.93 1.77
N SER A 132 27.42 2.38 2.25
CA SER A 132 28.64 1.59 2.14
C SER A 132 28.58 0.25 2.87
N LEU A 133 27.82 0.16 3.96
CA LEU A 133 27.63 -1.09 4.70
C LEU A 133 26.89 -2.13 3.86
N PHE A 134 26.04 -1.69 2.93
CA PHE A 134 25.26 -2.55 2.03
C PHE A 134 25.97 -2.89 0.71
N ASP A 135 27.12 -2.26 0.40
CA ASP A 135 27.87 -2.54 -0.83
C ASP A 135 28.16 -4.03 -1.04
N PRO A 136 28.63 -4.80 -0.03
CA PRO A 136 28.94 -6.22 -0.23
C PRO A 136 27.71 -7.05 -0.65
N LEU A 137 26.55 -6.73 -0.09
CA LEU A 137 25.29 -7.42 -0.43
C LEU A 137 24.79 -7.02 -1.82
N SER A 138 24.91 -5.74 -2.18
CA SER A 138 24.56 -5.25 -3.52
C SER A 138 25.47 -5.83 -4.59
N GLN A 139 26.77 -5.90 -4.34
CA GLN A 139 27.73 -6.52 -5.25
C GLN A 139 27.45 -8.02 -5.42
N LEU A 140 27.07 -8.72 -4.34
CA LEU A 140 26.69 -10.13 -4.40
C LEU A 140 25.43 -10.39 -5.25
N LEU A 141 24.39 -9.56 -5.11
CA LEU A 141 23.10 -9.77 -5.79
C LEU A 141 23.05 -9.17 -7.19
N SER A 142 23.68 -8.01 -7.37
CA SER A 142 23.48 -7.13 -8.53
C SER A 142 24.77 -6.77 -9.25
N GLY A 143 25.95 -7.17 -8.75
CA GLY A 143 27.25 -6.83 -9.37
C GLY A 143 27.62 -5.34 -9.34
N ARG A 144 26.85 -4.50 -8.63
CA ARG A 144 27.05 -3.03 -8.53
C ARG A 144 27.09 -2.56 -7.08
N ASN A 145 27.67 -1.38 -6.86
CA ASN A 145 27.63 -0.72 -5.55
C ASN A 145 26.20 -0.39 -5.14
N ALA A 146 25.95 -0.34 -3.82
CA ALA A 146 24.61 -0.13 -3.29
C ALA A 146 24.12 1.29 -3.61
N SER A 147 22.84 1.40 -3.95
CA SER A 147 22.13 2.69 -4.02
C SER A 147 21.27 2.90 -2.77
N GLN A 148 20.78 4.12 -2.56
CA GLN A 148 19.80 4.40 -1.51
C GLN A 148 18.53 3.54 -1.66
N TRP A 149 18.14 3.20 -2.90
CA TRP A 149 16.99 2.35 -3.19
C TRP A 149 17.25 0.88 -2.85
N PHE A 150 18.49 0.41 -3.04
CA PHE A 150 18.89 -0.93 -2.64
C PHE A 150 18.83 -1.11 -1.11
N VAL A 151 19.37 -0.14 -0.36
CA VAL A 151 19.28 -0.11 1.12
C VAL A 151 17.82 -0.10 1.56
N TYR A 152 17.02 0.79 0.97
CA TYR A 152 15.60 0.88 1.25
C TYR A 152 14.88 -0.45 0.96
N GLY A 153 15.07 -1.03 -0.23
CA GLY A 153 14.45 -2.28 -0.66
C GLY A 153 14.83 -3.46 0.23
N THR A 154 16.09 -3.51 0.68
CA THR A 154 16.58 -4.55 1.60
C THR A 154 15.91 -4.43 2.97
N LEU A 155 15.94 -3.24 3.58
CA LEU A 155 15.33 -2.99 4.89
C LEU A 155 13.80 -3.18 4.85
N TYR A 156 13.17 -2.76 3.75
CA TYR A 156 11.73 -2.92 3.53
C TYR A 156 11.33 -4.40 3.42
N THR A 157 12.10 -5.19 2.66
CA THR A 157 11.90 -6.62 2.51
C THR A 157 12.14 -7.35 3.83
N LEU A 158 13.21 -7.00 4.55
CA LEU A 158 13.50 -7.53 5.88
C LEU A 158 12.34 -7.28 6.87
N ALA A 159 11.80 -6.07 6.88
CA ALA A 159 10.66 -5.71 7.72
C ALA A 159 9.42 -6.56 7.38
N ILE A 160 9.08 -6.71 6.10
CA ILE A 160 7.95 -7.55 5.68
C ILE A 160 8.16 -9.01 6.06
N LEU A 161 9.37 -9.56 5.93
CA LEU A 161 9.64 -10.96 6.26
C LEU A 161 9.60 -11.20 7.77
N ALA A 162 10.31 -10.38 8.56
CA ALA A 162 10.39 -10.53 10.01
C ALA A 162 9.04 -10.28 10.69
N PHE A 163 8.34 -9.20 10.34
CA PHE A 163 7.01 -8.92 10.86
C PHE A 163 5.91 -9.76 10.19
N GLY A 164 6.16 -10.31 9.00
CA GLY A 164 5.31 -11.32 8.37
C GLY A 164 5.25 -12.61 9.17
N TYR A 165 6.41 -13.09 9.65
CA TYR A 165 6.48 -14.20 10.60
C TYR A 165 5.68 -13.93 11.89
N LYS A 166 5.86 -12.74 12.48
CA LYS A 166 5.06 -12.29 13.63
C LYS A 166 3.56 -12.35 13.33
N PHE A 167 3.14 -11.86 12.16
CA PHE A 167 1.74 -11.83 11.77
C PHE A 167 1.15 -13.24 11.59
N ILE A 168 1.90 -14.16 10.99
CA ILE A 168 1.51 -15.58 10.84
C ILE A 168 1.28 -16.22 12.21
N LEU A 169 2.13 -15.95 13.20
CA LEU A 169 1.95 -16.44 14.58
C LEU A 169 0.69 -15.85 15.23
N LYS A 170 0.46 -14.54 15.07
CA LYS A 170 -0.72 -13.85 15.63
C LYS A 170 -2.03 -14.41 15.07
N TYR A 171 -2.08 -14.71 13.77
CA TYR A 171 -3.26 -15.23 13.08
C TYR A 171 -3.18 -16.74 12.81
N ARG A 172 -2.49 -17.51 13.66
CA ARG A 172 -2.26 -18.96 13.43
C ARG A 172 -3.53 -19.81 13.33
N HIS A 173 -4.63 -19.33 13.90
CA HIS A 173 -5.95 -19.96 13.83
C HIS A 173 -6.67 -19.74 12.49
N ASN A 174 -6.19 -18.83 11.63
CA ASN A 174 -6.86 -18.43 10.39
C ASN A 174 -5.98 -18.68 9.16
N ARG A 175 -6.26 -19.77 8.44
CA ARG A 175 -5.53 -20.17 7.23
C ARG A 175 -5.52 -19.10 6.13
N TYR A 176 -6.63 -18.37 5.94
CA TYR A 176 -6.71 -17.31 4.94
C TYR A 176 -5.67 -16.21 5.23
N GLN A 177 -5.53 -15.83 6.50
CA GLN A 177 -4.55 -14.81 6.91
C GLN A 177 -3.12 -15.30 6.73
N GLN A 178 -2.82 -16.56 7.05
CA GLN A 178 -1.50 -17.15 6.87
C GLN A 178 -1.08 -17.17 5.39
N ILE A 179 -1.94 -17.71 4.51
CA ILE A 179 -1.65 -17.83 3.07
C ILE A 179 -1.44 -16.44 2.44
N ARG A 180 -2.29 -15.48 2.82
CA ARG A 180 -2.20 -14.09 2.36
C ARG A 180 -0.88 -13.44 2.76
N THR A 181 -0.43 -13.63 4.00
CA THR A 181 0.86 -13.10 4.47
C THR A 181 2.04 -13.75 3.75
N VAL A 182 2.00 -15.07 3.55
CA VAL A 182 3.02 -15.78 2.75
C VAL A 182 3.06 -15.25 1.31
N SER A 183 1.91 -15.00 0.69
CA SER A 183 1.82 -14.43 -0.66
C SER A 183 2.49 -13.06 -0.73
N VAL A 184 2.20 -12.17 0.21
CA VAL A 184 2.84 -10.84 0.27
C VAL A 184 4.36 -10.94 0.46
N MET A 185 4.82 -11.82 1.35
CA MET A 185 6.24 -12.05 1.58
C MET A 185 6.93 -12.56 0.30
N PHE A 186 6.28 -13.47 -0.43
CA PHE A 186 6.75 -14.00 -1.69
C PHE A 186 6.84 -12.93 -2.78
N PHE A 187 5.79 -12.12 -2.99
CA PHE A 187 5.82 -11.04 -3.99
C PHE A 187 6.84 -9.96 -3.64
N GLN A 188 6.99 -9.63 -2.35
CA GLN A 188 8.00 -8.66 -1.94
C GLN A 188 9.42 -9.18 -2.15
N LEU A 189 9.73 -10.40 -1.69
CA LEU A 189 11.07 -10.96 -1.81
C LEU A 189 11.41 -11.32 -3.26
N GLY A 190 10.52 -12.04 -3.95
CA GLY A 190 10.75 -12.51 -5.31
C GLY A 190 10.60 -11.39 -6.34
N PHE A 191 9.39 -10.86 -6.52
CA PHE A 191 9.06 -9.98 -7.63
C PHE A 191 9.56 -8.54 -7.47
N ALA A 192 9.66 -8.05 -6.23
CA ALA A 192 10.05 -6.66 -5.98
C ALA A 192 11.54 -6.50 -5.66
N PHE A 193 12.19 -7.53 -5.12
CA PHE A 193 13.58 -7.43 -4.67
C PHE A 193 14.52 -8.33 -5.47
N LEU A 194 14.38 -9.66 -5.41
CA LEU A 194 15.34 -10.57 -6.03
C LEU A 194 15.32 -10.53 -7.56
N ILE A 195 14.15 -10.62 -8.18
CA ILE A 195 14.05 -10.65 -9.65
C ILE A 195 14.65 -9.39 -10.29
N PRO A 196 14.30 -8.16 -9.87
CA PRO A 196 14.88 -6.95 -10.46
C PRO A 196 16.40 -6.86 -10.27
N GLU A 197 16.93 -7.26 -9.11
CA GLU A 197 18.38 -7.22 -8.87
C GLU A 197 19.14 -8.29 -9.67
N PHE A 198 18.59 -9.50 -9.82
CA PHE A 198 19.19 -10.53 -10.68
C PHE A 198 19.06 -10.22 -12.18
N MET A 199 17.94 -9.61 -12.60
CA MET A 199 17.75 -9.20 -14.00
C MET A 199 18.83 -8.24 -14.48
N TYR A 200 19.32 -7.37 -13.59
CA TYR A 200 20.41 -6.46 -13.89
C TYR A 200 21.73 -7.20 -14.19
N VAL A 201 22.01 -8.31 -13.51
CA VAL A 201 23.22 -9.13 -13.75
C VAL A 201 23.10 -9.94 -15.05
N MET A 202 21.91 -10.48 -15.33
CA MET A 202 21.71 -11.39 -16.47
C MET A 202 21.56 -10.67 -17.81
N ASN A 203 21.05 -9.44 -17.81
CA ASN A 203 20.85 -8.66 -19.02
C ASN A 203 21.52 -7.30 -18.80
N ASN A 204 22.73 -7.17 -19.33
CA ASN A 204 23.58 -5.97 -19.22
C ASN A 204 22.74 -4.70 -19.41
N ASP A 205 22.58 -3.94 -18.32
CA ASP A 205 21.93 -2.62 -18.26
C ASP A 205 20.40 -2.55 -18.38
N LEU A 206 19.65 -3.61 -18.01
CA LEU A 206 18.20 -3.46 -17.81
C LEU A 206 17.90 -2.50 -16.64
N PRO A 207 17.04 -1.48 -16.84
CA PRO A 207 16.56 -0.64 -15.75
C PRO A 207 15.85 -1.47 -14.68
N TYR A 208 15.96 -1.04 -13.42
CA TYR A 208 15.23 -1.65 -12.32
C TYR A 208 13.72 -1.60 -12.61
N TYR A 209 13.08 -2.77 -12.74
CA TYR A 209 11.65 -2.89 -12.98
C TYR A 209 10.97 -3.71 -11.89
N ASP A 210 10.20 -3.05 -11.03
CA ASP A 210 9.38 -3.74 -10.04
C ASP A 210 8.13 -4.34 -10.70
N LEU A 211 8.19 -5.65 -10.98
CA LEU A 211 7.12 -6.41 -11.64
C LEU A 211 5.78 -6.38 -10.90
N LYS A 212 5.77 -6.09 -9.59
CA LYS A 212 4.51 -5.95 -8.84
C LYS A 212 3.92 -4.54 -8.89
N SER A 213 4.67 -3.55 -9.37
CA SER A 213 4.22 -2.15 -9.37
C SER A 213 3.49 -1.83 -10.67
N ILE A 214 2.19 -1.57 -10.55
CA ILE A 214 1.28 -1.28 -11.67
C ILE A 214 1.01 0.23 -11.69
N TRP A 215 0.88 0.81 -12.88
CA TRP A 215 0.43 2.20 -13.01
C TRP A 215 -0.91 2.42 -12.27
N PRO A 216 -1.11 3.54 -11.55
CA PRO A 216 -0.29 4.76 -11.54
C PRO A 216 0.87 4.80 -10.52
N LEU A 217 1.14 3.69 -9.84
CA LEU A 217 2.25 3.62 -8.87
C LEU A 217 3.62 3.54 -9.56
N ASN A 218 3.69 2.83 -10.68
CA ASN A 218 4.89 2.76 -11.52
C ASN A 218 4.81 3.78 -12.66
N TYR A 219 4.94 5.07 -12.33
CA TYR A 219 4.87 6.13 -13.33
C TYR A 219 6.14 6.28 -14.17
N TYR A 220 7.30 5.95 -13.59
CA TYR A 220 8.60 6.01 -14.27
C TYR A 220 8.65 5.15 -15.54
N LEU A 221 7.82 4.09 -15.60
CA LEU A 221 7.74 3.22 -16.78
C LEU A 221 7.47 3.99 -18.08
N PHE A 222 6.73 5.11 -17.99
CA PHE A 222 6.36 5.94 -19.13
C PHE A 222 7.24 7.18 -19.29
N ASP A 223 8.30 7.31 -18.48
CA ASP A 223 9.29 8.37 -18.68
C ASP A 223 10.19 8.04 -19.87
N GLU A 224 10.55 9.07 -20.63
CA GLU A 224 11.40 9.01 -21.82
C GLU A 224 12.68 8.18 -21.62
N TRP A 225 13.42 8.43 -20.54
CA TRP A 225 14.64 7.67 -20.23
C TRP A 225 14.35 6.19 -19.99
N SER A 226 13.26 5.86 -19.28
CA SER A 226 12.90 4.48 -18.99
C SER A 226 12.44 3.74 -20.25
N VAL A 227 11.62 4.39 -21.07
CA VAL A 227 11.12 3.81 -22.33
C VAL A 227 12.30 3.55 -23.28
N ASN A 228 13.17 4.55 -23.46
CA ASN A 228 14.35 4.40 -24.32
C ASN A 228 15.29 3.29 -23.80
N ALA A 229 15.49 3.19 -22.49
CA ALA A 229 16.31 2.14 -21.90
C ALA A 229 15.67 0.74 -22.04
N PHE A 230 14.35 0.60 -21.95
CA PHE A 230 13.71 -0.69 -22.23
C PHE A 230 13.78 -1.05 -23.72
N LEU A 231 13.56 -0.09 -24.63
CA LEU A 231 13.63 -0.34 -26.06
C LEU A 231 15.06 -0.69 -26.51
N SER A 232 16.10 -0.09 -25.90
CA SER A 232 17.51 -0.42 -26.19
C SER A 232 17.93 -1.81 -25.71
N ASN A 233 17.21 -2.39 -24.75
CA ASN A 233 17.46 -3.73 -24.21
C ASN A 233 16.75 -4.86 -24.99
N GLY A 234 16.34 -4.59 -26.24
CA GLY A 234 15.81 -5.59 -27.17
C GLY A 234 14.47 -6.22 -26.72
N ASN A 235 14.30 -7.50 -27.04
CA ASN A 235 13.01 -8.21 -26.87
C ASN A 235 12.54 -8.27 -25.40
N ILE A 236 13.45 -8.35 -24.44
CA ILE A 236 13.10 -8.43 -23.02
C ILE A 236 12.52 -7.10 -22.53
N GLY A 237 13.15 -5.98 -22.87
CA GLY A 237 12.65 -4.67 -22.47
C GLY A 237 11.31 -4.33 -23.14
N LEU A 238 11.13 -4.70 -24.41
CA LEU A 238 9.82 -4.61 -25.07
C LEU A 238 8.76 -5.47 -24.36
N ALA A 239 9.08 -6.71 -23.99
CA ALA A 239 8.16 -7.59 -23.27
C ALA A 239 7.74 -7.00 -21.91
N LEU A 240 8.64 -6.33 -21.19
CA LEU A 240 8.33 -5.66 -19.92
C LEU A 240 7.43 -4.44 -20.11
N LEU A 241 7.64 -3.65 -21.16
CA LEU A 241 6.76 -2.53 -21.52
C LEU A 241 5.35 -3.03 -21.86
N VAL A 242 5.26 -4.06 -22.70
CA VAL A 242 3.98 -4.71 -23.06
C VAL A 242 3.30 -5.28 -21.81
N PHE A 243 4.05 -5.94 -20.92
CA PHE A 243 3.53 -6.42 -19.65
C PHE A 243 2.98 -5.28 -18.79
N GLY A 244 3.68 -4.15 -18.72
CA GLY A 244 3.21 -2.95 -18.03
C GLY A 244 1.86 -2.47 -18.54
N ILE A 245 1.68 -2.37 -19.86
CA ILE A 245 0.41 -1.95 -20.49
C ILE A 245 -0.70 -3.00 -20.26
N LEU A 246 -0.41 -4.28 -20.50
CA LEU A 246 -1.36 -5.38 -20.27
C LEU A 246 -1.78 -5.49 -18.80
N SER A 247 -0.87 -5.17 -17.88
CA SER A 247 -1.16 -5.20 -16.44
C SER A 247 -2.27 -4.20 -16.06
N ILE A 248 -2.34 -3.06 -16.76
CA ILE A 248 -3.29 -1.96 -16.51
C ILE A 248 -4.64 -2.27 -17.14
N PHE A 249 -4.65 -2.61 -18.43
CA PHE A 249 -5.90 -2.68 -19.21
C PHE A 249 -6.54 -4.07 -19.25
N VAL A 250 -5.76 -5.13 -18.98
CA VAL A 250 -6.24 -6.52 -19.11
C VAL A 250 -6.19 -7.24 -17.77
N ILE A 251 -5.01 -7.41 -17.19
CA ILE A 251 -4.81 -8.25 -16.00
C ILE A 251 -5.55 -7.63 -14.80
N THR A 252 -5.30 -6.36 -14.51
CA THR A 252 -5.91 -5.69 -13.35
C THR A 252 -7.44 -5.69 -13.43
N PRO A 253 -8.08 -5.36 -14.56
CA PRO A 253 -9.53 -5.40 -14.65
C PRO A 253 -10.13 -6.79 -14.44
N ILE A 254 -9.54 -7.82 -15.04
CA ILE A 254 -10.02 -9.21 -14.93
C ILE A 254 -9.89 -9.70 -13.47
N LEU A 255 -8.75 -9.45 -12.82
CA LEU A 255 -8.51 -9.86 -11.45
C LEU A 255 -9.39 -9.08 -10.47
N THR A 256 -9.61 -7.79 -10.70
CA THR A 256 -10.51 -6.98 -9.86
C THR A 256 -11.96 -7.42 -10.01
N TYR A 257 -12.39 -7.80 -11.22
CA TYR A 257 -13.72 -8.37 -11.44
C TYR A 257 -13.91 -9.66 -10.62
N LYS A 258 -12.94 -10.59 -10.66
CA LYS A 258 -13.05 -11.89 -9.99
C LYS A 258 -12.83 -11.82 -8.47
N PHE A 259 -11.86 -11.04 -8.01
CA PHE A 259 -11.40 -11.08 -6.62
C PHE A 259 -11.64 -9.79 -5.86
N GLY A 260 -12.06 -8.72 -6.51
CA GLY A 260 -12.09 -7.38 -5.93
C GLY A 260 -10.67 -6.83 -5.79
N LYS A 261 -10.50 -5.66 -5.16
CA LYS A 261 -9.20 -5.02 -5.00
C LYS A 261 -8.24 -5.77 -4.07
N ARG A 262 -8.70 -6.84 -3.42
CA ARG A 262 -7.88 -7.64 -2.49
C ARG A 262 -6.70 -8.31 -3.18
N PHE A 263 -6.84 -8.75 -4.44
CA PHE A 263 -5.74 -9.41 -5.17
C PHE A 263 -4.48 -8.54 -5.18
N TYR A 264 -4.65 -7.22 -5.34
CA TYR A 264 -3.53 -6.31 -5.33
C TYR A 264 -3.24 -5.79 -3.92
N CYS A 265 -4.17 -5.03 -3.34
CA CYS A 265 -3.94 -4.27 -2.11
C CYS A 265 -3.64 -5.12 -0.87
N SER A 266 -3.96 -6.41 -0.90
CA SER A 266 -3.83 -7.31 0.24
C SER A 266 -2.97 -8.55 -0.03
N TRP A 267 -2.69 -8.91 -1.28
CA TRP A 267 -1.93 -10.13 -1.61
C TRP A 267 -0.61 -9.86 -2.36
N VAL A 268 -0.54 -8.80 -3.15
CA VAL A 268 0.63 -8.50 -4.01
C VAL A 268 1.33 -7.20 -3.63
N CYS A 269 0.58 -6.16 -3.26
CA CYS A 269 1.09 -4.81 -3.07
C CYS A 269 2.06 -4.71 -1.89
N GLY A 270 3.28 -4.25 -2.15
CA GLY A 270 4.31 -4.03 -1.13
C GLY A 270 3.89 -3.07 -0.03
N CYS A 271 3.24 -1.94 -0.37
CA CYS A 271 2.73 -0.98 0.61
C CYS A 271 1.69 -1.63 1.54
N GLY A 272 0.80 -2.46 0.96
CA GLY A 272 -0.15 -3.25 1.73
C GLY A 272 0.52 -4.28 2.61
N GLY A 273 1.62 -4.88 2.14
CA GLY A 273 2.40 -5.84 2.91
C GLY A 273 3.05 -5.25 4.15
N LEU A 274 3.71 -4.09 4.03
CA LEU A 274 4.28 -3.40 5.19
C LEU A 274 3.20 -2.95 6.17
N ALA A 275 2.07 -2.45 5.66
CA ALA A 275 0.92 -2.05 6.47
C ALA A 275 0.32 -3.21 7.28
N GLU A 276 0.21 -4.40 6.68
CA GLU A 276 -0.36 -5.59 7.33
C GLU A 276 0.63 -6.27 8.27
N THR A 277 1.93 -6.15 8.03
CA THR A 277 2.96 -6.80 8.84
C THR A 277 3.46 -5.85 9.92
N ALA A 278 4.47 -5.03 9.62
CA ALA A 278 5.06 -4.07 10.55
C ALA A 278 4.02 -3.06 11.08
N GLY A 279 3.07 -2.66 10.24
CA GLY A 279 2.00 -1.71 10.59
C GLY A 279 0.87 -2.29 11.45
N ASP A 280 0.73 -3.61 11.62
CA ASP A 280 -0.45 -4.24 12.25
C ASP A 280 -0.81 -3.64 13.62
N SER A 281 0.18 -3.24 14.41
CA SER A 281 -0.01 -2.63 15.74
C SER A 281 -0.83 -1.34 15.71
N PHE A 282 -0.83 -0.62 14.59
CA PHE A 282 -1.45 0.71 14.45
C PHE A 282 -2.84 0.68 13.80
N ARG A 283 -3.37 -0.48 13.40
CA ARG A 283 -4.64 -0.59 12.66
C ARG A 283 -5.85 0.08 13.33
N HIS A 284 -5.86 0.07 14.66
CA HIS A 284 -6.97 0.59 15.46
C HIS A 284 -7.06 2.12 15.40
N LEU A 285 -5.95 2.80 15.07
CA LEU A 285 -5.86 4.25 14.95
C LEU A 285 -6.57 4.81 13.71
N SER A 286 -6.89 3.96 12.73
CA SER A 286 -7.61 4.37 11.53
C SER A 286 -8.97 4.96 11.91
N SER A 287 -9.13 6.27 11.68
CA SER A 287 -10.31 7.02 12.12
C SER A 287 -11.57 6.61 11.37
N LYS A 288 -12.69 6.49 12.10
CA LYS A 288 -14.03 6.19 11.57
C LYS A 288 -14.90 7.45 11.46
N LYS A 289 -14.34 8.62 11.79
CA LYS A 289 -15.06 9.91 11.74
C LYS A 289 -15.47 10.24 10.31
N ILE A 290 -16.64 10.87 10.17
CA ILE A 290 -17.15 11.34 8.87
C ILE A 290 -16.19 12.34 8.21
N SER A 291 -15.50 13.18 8.99
CA SER A 291 -14.49 14.11 8.46
C SER A 291 -13.32 13.39 7.79
N ALA A 292 -12.80 12.32 8.40
CA ALA A 292 -11.74 11.51 7.81
C ALA A 292 -12.20 10.83 6.52
N TRP A 293 -13.45 10.39 6.47
CA TRP A 293 -14.04 9.81 5.26
C TRP A 293 -14.24 10.83 4.13
N LYS A 294 -14.66 12.07 4.45
CA LYS A 294 -14.74 13.16 3.47
C LYS A 294 -13.37 13.49 2.90
N LEU A 295 -12.35 13.56 3.77
CA LEU A 295 -10.96 13.82 3.38
C LEU A 295 -10.39 12.71 2.50
N GLU A 296 -10.54 11.44 2.90
CA GLU A 296 -10.16 10.26 2.11
C GLU A 296 -10.70 10.33 0.69
N ARG A 297 -12.00 10.61 0.56
CA ARG A 297 -12.66 10.71 -0.72
C ARG A 297 -12.08 11.83 -1.57
N TRP A 298 -11.87 13.02 -1.01
CA TRP A 298 -11.36 14.14 -1.79
C TRP A 298 -9.90 13.91 -2.20
N LEU A 299 -9.03 13.58 -1.25
CA LEU A 299 -7.59 13.41 -1.51
C LEU A 299 -7.31 12.32 -2.54
N VAL A 300 -7.90 11.12 -2.39
CA VAL A 300 -7.53 9.99 -3.26
C VAL A 300 -7.95 10.21 -4.71
N HIS A 301 -9.07 10.92 -4.95
CA HIS A 301 -9.53 11.24 -6.31
C HIS A 301 -8.74 12.41 -6.89
N SER A 302 -8.41 13.43 -6.09
CA SER A 302 -7.51 14.52 -6.55
C SER A 302 -6.15 13.97 -6.97
N VAL A 303 -5.58 13.05 -6.18
CA VAL A 303 -4.32 12.38 -6.53
C VAL A 303 -4.46 11.53 -7.79
N LEU A 304 -5.58 10.83 -7.98
CA LEU A 304 -5.84 10.08 -9.22
C LEU A 304 -5.90 11.01 -10.44
N VAL A 305 -6.66 12.12 -10.35
CA VAL A 305 -6.75 13.11 -11.44
C VAL A 305 -5.35 13.63 -11.79
N PHE A 306 -4.58 14.01 -10.77
CA PHE A 306 -3.19 14.45 -10.96
C PHE A 306 -2.34 13.35 -11.63
N SER A 307 -2.42 12.10 -11.17
CA SER A 307 -1.70 10.98 -11.77
C SER A 307 -2.05 10.75 -13.24
N VAL A 308 -3.33 10.81 -13.60
CA VAL A 308 -3.78 10.65 -15.00
C VAL A 308 -3.22 11.78 -15.85
N VAL A 309 -3.45 13.04 -15.47
CA VAL A 309 -3.02 14.22 -16.24
C VAL A 309 -1.51 14.23 -16.41
N MET A 310 -0.75 13.94 -15.36
CA MET A 310 0.71 13.96 -15.41
C MET A 310 1.31 12.81 -16.20
N THR A 311 0.74 11.60 -16.11
CA THR A 311 1.16 10.48 -16.97
C THR A 311 0.89 10.81 -18.44
N THR A 312 -0.30 11.34 -18.75
CA THR A 312 -0.63 11.76 -20.12
C THR A 312 0.31 12.86 -20.60
N ALA A 313 0.63 13.84 -19.76
CA ALA A 313 1.59 14.88 -20.06
C ALA A 313 3.01 14.33 -20.32
N MET A 314 3.47 13.35 -19.54
CA MET A 314 4.78 12.72 -19.73
C MET A 314 4.89 11.98 -21.07
N VAL A 315 3.86 11.20 -21.42
CA VAL A 315 3.82 10.49 -22.72
C VAL A 315 3.64 11.47 -23.88
N TYR A 316 2.84 12.52 -23.68
CA TYR A 316 2.62 13.57 -24.67
C TYR A 316 3.92 14.31 -25.04
N THR A 317 4.79 14.58 -24.06
CA THR A 317 6.09 15.21 -24.34
C THR A 317 7.07 14.26 -25.01
N TYR A 318 6.98 12.96 -24.72
CA TYR A 318 7.80 11.93 -25.36
C TYR A 318 7.48 11.76 -26.86
N LEU A 319 6.19 11.79 -27.24
CA LEU A 319 5.76 11.48 -28.61
C LEU A 319 6.13 12.52 -29.69
N GLY A 320 6.76 13.66 -29.32
CA GLY A 320 7.35 14.62 -30.27
C GLY A 320 6.39 15.26 -31.29
N TYR A 321 6.92 16.13 -32.15
CA TYR A 321 6.19 16.70 -33.31
C TYR A 321 6.55 15.99 -34.62
N ASP A 322 7.63 15.21 -34.63
CA ASP A 322 8.16 14.60 -35.85
C ASP A 322 7.27 13.45 -36.32
N LYS A 323 6.88 13.53 -37.59
CA LYS A 323 6.29 12.43 -38.36
C LYS A 323 7.34 11.34 -38.59
N ASN A 324 7.79 10.65 -37.55
CA ASN A 324 8.65 9.49 -37.70
C ASN A 324 7.80 8.23 -37.55
N ASP A 325 7.46 7.58 -38.67
CA ASP A 325 7.02 6.19 -38.94
C ASP A 325 6.15 5.40 -37.95
N PHE A 326 5.74 5.99 -36.83
CA PHE A 326 4.87 5.41 -35.82
C PHE A 326 3.45 5.93 -36.03
N TRP A 327 2.51 5.00 -36.14
CA TRP A 327 1.06 5.23 -36.20
C TRP A 327 0.48 6.07 -35.05
N LEU A 328 1.22 6.25 -33.95
CA LEU A 328 0.77 6.94 -32.74
C LEU A 328 1.41 8.33 -32.62
N THR A 329 0.84 9.33 -33.31
CA THR A 329 1.24 10.72 -33.12
C THR A 329 0.69 11.30 -31.81
N ARG A 330 1.27 12.40 -31.37
CA ARG A 330 0.88 13.14 -30.17
C ARG A 330 -0.61 13.50 -30.12
N ASP A 331 -1.16 14.02 -31.22
CA ASP A 331 -2.58 14.43 -31.30
C ASP A 331 -3.52 13.21 -31.32
N VAL A 332 -3.10 12.12 -31.96
CA VAL A 332 -3.82 10.84 -31.94
C VAL A 332 -3.82 10.26 -30.53
N PHE A 333 -2.70 10.30 -29.81
CA PHE A 333 -2.61 9.80 -28.44
C PHE A 333 -3.52 10.57 -27.48
N ILE A 334 -3.49 11.90 -27.47
CA ILE A 334 -4.41 12.69 -26.62
C ILE A 334 -5.87 12.41 -26.97
N SER A 335 -6.20 12.43 -28.27
CA SER A 335 -7.56 12.20 -28.72
C SER A 335 -8.05 10.81 -28.31
N PHE A 336 -7.18 9.82 -28.37
CA PHE A 336 -7.45 8.47 -27.87
C PHE A 336 -7.71 8.45 -26.37
N ILE A 337 -6.88 9.10 -25.55
CA ILE A 337 -7.07 9.16 -24.09
C ILE A 337 -8.38 9.88 -23.74
N ILE A 338 -8.67 11.04 -24.36
CA ILE A 338 -9.92 11.79 -24.15
C ILE A 338 -11.12 10.95 -24.58
N GLY A 339 -11.06 10.31 -25.74
CA GLY A 339 -12.11 9.43 -26.25
C GLY A 339 -12.34 8.22 -25.33
N PHE A 340 -11.28 7.55 -24.90
CA PHE A 340 -11.33 6.43 -23.97
C PHE A 340 -11.95 6.83 -22.63
N LEU A 341 -11.47 7.92 -22.04
CA LEU A 341 -12.02 8.44 -20.80
C LEU A 341 -13.51 8.77 -20.97
N THR A 342 -13.87 9.53 -22.01
CA THR A 342 -15.27 9.89 -22.29
C THR A 342 -16.15 8.65 -22.43
N LEU A 343 -15.68 7.63 -23.15
CA LEU A 343 -16.38 6.35 -23.30
C LEU A 343 -16.59 5.64 -21.96
N VAL A 344 -15.57 5.58 -21.10
CA VAL A 344 -15.68 5.01 -19.75
C VAL A 344 -16.73 5.77 -18.94
N PHE A 345 -16.70 7.10 -18.96
CA PHE A 345 -17.66 7.92 -18.23
C PHE A 345 -19.10 7.73 -18.72
N VAL A 346 -19.33 7.79 -20.04
CA VAL A 346 -20.65 7.58 -20.64
C VAL A 346 -21.16 6.18 -20.32
N SER A 347 -20.33 5.15 -20.46
CA SER A 347 -20.70 3.76 -20.16
C SER A 347 -21.12 3.60 -18.69
N VAL A 348 -20.37 4.18 -17.76
CA VAL A 348 -20.68 4.13 -16.33
C VAL A 348 -21.97 4.88 -16.01
N MET A 349 -22.16 6.06 -16.60
CA MET A 349 -23.38 6.85 -16.43
C MET A 349 -24.61 6.21 -17.09
N TYR A 350 -24.43 5.41 -18.14
CA TYR A 350 -25.53 4.68 -18.77
C TYR A 350 -25.91 3.44 -17.93
N PHE A 351 -24.94 2.59 -17.57
CA PHE A 351 -25.22 1.30 -16.93
C PHE A 351 -25.36 1.36 -15.40
N LYS A 352 -24.75 2.34 -14.71
CA LYS A 352 -24.58 2.32 -13.25
C LYS A 352 -25.02 3.61 -12.54
N ARG A 353 -25.78 4.49 -13.21
CA ARG A 353 -26.26 5.77 -12.63
C ARG A 353 -26.96 5.61 -11.29
N GLN A 354 -27.83 4.61 -11.17
CA GLN A 354 -28.66 4.38 -9.97
C GLN A 354 -27.81 3.97 -8.76
N GLU A 355 -26.72 3.21 -8.96
CA GLU A 355 -25.82 2.75 -7.90
C GLU A 355 -24.87 3.85 -7.38
N LEU A 356 -24.68 4.92 -8.16
CA LEU A 356 -23.74 6.00 -7.84
C LEU A 356 -24.33 7.08 -6.90
N GLY A 357 -25.66 7.18 -6.78
CA GLY A 357 -26.34 8.10 -5.85
C GLY A 357 -25.83 9.56 -5.89
N LYS A 358 -25.73 10.24 -4.74
CA LYS A 358 -25.16 11.60 -4.62
C LYS A 358 -23.65 11.65 -4.98
N ASP A 359 -22.95 10.51 -4.93
CA ASP A 359 -21.52 10.42 -5.22
C ASP A 359 -21.22 10.51 -6.74
N ALA A 360 -22.21 10.20 -7.59
CA ALA A 360 -22.13 10.30 -9.05
C ALA A 360 -21.70 11.71 -9.51
N ARG A 361 -22.25 12.75 -8.86
CA ARG A 361 -22.02 14.15 -9.24
C ARG A 361 -20.58 14.57 -8.99
N ALA A 362 -20.00 14.19 -7.84
CA ALA A 362 -18.61 14.51 -7.53
C ALA A 362 -17.62 13.76 -8.42
N GLY A 363 -17.90 12.49 -8.71
CA GLY A 363 -17.11 11.70 -9.67
C GLY A 363 -17.16 12.30 -11.08
N ALA A 364 -18.34 12.73 -11.53
CA ALA A 364 -18.52 13.40 -12.82
C ALA A 364 -17.76 14.73 -12.91
N ILE A 365 -17.77 15.53 -11.84
CA ILE A 365 -16.98 16.77 -11.78
C ILE A 365 -15.47 16.47 -11.91
N GLY A 366 -14.96 15.49 -11.15
CA GLY A 366 -13.55 15.09 -11.25
C GLY A 366 -13.18 14.64 -12.67
N PHE A 367 -14.05 13.85 -13.30
CA PHE A 367 -13.87 13.38 -14.66
C PHE A 367 -13.86 14.51 -15.69
N PHE A 368 -14.81 15.43 -15.57
CA PHE A 368 -14.90 16.62 -16.40
C PHE A 368 -13.65 17.50 -16.25
N ILE A 369 -13.17 17.71 -15.03
CA ILE A 369 -11.91 18.43 -14.77
C ILE A 369 -10.74 17.73 -15.46
N THR A 370 -10.63 16.40 -15.39
CA THR A 370 -9.58 15.66 -16.12
C THR A 370 -9.65 15.90 -17.62
N ILE A 371 -10.83 15.78 -18.23
CA ILE A 371 -11.02 16.03 -19.67
C ILE A 371 -10.63 17.47 -20.03
N VAL A 372 -11.11 18.45 -19.26
CA VAL A 372 -10.78 19.87 -19.49
C VAL A 372 -9.28 20.11 -19.39
N LEU A 373 -8.59 19.55 -18.39
CA LEU A 373 -7.14 19.66 -18.27
C LEU A 373 -6.41 19.03 -19.46
N LEU A 374 -6.88 17.88 -19.97
CA LEU A 374 -6.31 17.24 -21.15
C LEU A 374 -6.59 18.03 -22.44
N LEU A 375 -7.74 18.68 -22.56
CA LEU A 375 -8.02 19.58 -23.67
C LEU A 375 -7.14 20.83 -23.61
N ILE A 376 -6.97 21.43 -22.43
CA ILE A 376 -6.02 22.53 -22.24
C ILE A 376 -4.61 22.08 -22.62
N LEU A 377 -4.18 20.89 -22.19
CA LEU A 377 -2.90 20.30 -22.57
C LEU A 377 -2.75 20.22 -24.10
N HIS A 378 -3.80 19.79 -24.81
CA HIS A 378 -3.79 19.68 -26.27
C HIS A 378 -3.59 21.04 -26.96
N PHE A 379 -4.33 22.07 -26.52
CA PHE A 379 -4.29 23.39 -27.15
C PHE A 379 -3.10 24.26 -26.70
N THR A 380 -2.54 24.01 -25.52
CA THR A 380 -1.47 24.84 -24.93
C THR A 380 -0.09 24.16 -24.86
N GLY A 381 -0.04 22.83 -24.99
CA GLY A 381 1.17 22.03 -24.73
C GLY A 381 2.10 21.94 -25.95
N THR A 382 3.32 22.44 -25.78
CA THR A 382 4.47 22.19 -26.66
C THR A 382 5.38 21.10 -26.07
N THR A 383 6.41 20.66 -26.80
CA THR A 383 7.36 19.62 -26.35
C THR A 383 8.15 20.09 -25.12
N GLU A 384 8.57 21.36 -25.11
CA GLU A 384 9.35 21.95 -24.01
C GLU A 384 8.49 22.48 -22.86
N HIS A 385 7.26 22.92 -23.16
CA HIS A 385 6.34 23.52 -22.20
C HIS A 385 4.99 22.81 -22.16
N VAL A 386 4.66 22.27 -21.00
CA VAL A 386 3.35 21.70 -20.71
C VAL A 386 2.63 22.64 -19.74
N PHE A 387 1.46 23.15 -20.10
CA PHE A 387 0.76 24.21 -19.34
C PHE A 387 1.63 25.45 -19.08
N TYR A 388 2.46 25.86 -20.04
CA TYR A 388 3.47 26.93 -19.89
C TYR A 388 4.58 26.65 -18.86
N ILE A 389 4.63 25.46 -18.26
CA ILE A 389 5.65 25.02 -17.31
C ILE A 389 6.64 24.10 -18.03
N LYS A 390 7.95 24.23 -17.74
CA LYS A 390 8.97 23.34 -18.30
C LYS A 390 8.66 21.87 -17.98
N SER A 391 8.68 21.01 -18.99
CA SER A 391 8.41 19.57 -18.87
C SER A 391 9.25 18.89 -17.78
N GLY A 392 10.52 19.28 -17.62
CA GLY A 392 11.40 18.79 -16.55
C GLY A 392 10.97 19.18 -15.13
N ALA A 393 10.42 20.39 -14.95
CA ALA A 393 9.92 20.83 -13.64
C ALA A 393 8.66 20.06 -13.23
N LEU A 394 7.80 19.74 -14.21
CA LEU A 394 6.63 18.88 -14.04
C LEU A 394 7.01 17.44 -13.67
N ARG A 395 8.02 16.84 -14.32
CA ARG A 395 8.54 15.51 -13.98
C ARG A 395 9.07 15.47 -12.54
N SER A 396 9.85 16.48 -12.14
CA SER A 396 10.34 16.62 -10.75
C SER A 396 9.20 16.79 -9.74
N ALA A 397 8.23 17.67 -10.02
CA ALA A 397 7.06 17.88 -9.17
C ALA A 397 6.24 16.60 -9.00
N TYR A 398 6.07 15.80 -10.05
CA TYR A 398 5.38 14.51 -9.99
C TYR A 398 6.05 13.54 -9.03
N GLY A 399 7.38 13.39 -9.16
CA GLY A 399 8.16 12.51 -8.29
C GLY A 399 8.23 12.96 -6.83
N ILE A 400 8.25 14.28 -6.61
CA ILE A 400 8.14 14.87 -5.27
C ILE A 400 6.77 14.57 -4.66
N TYR A 401 5.69 14.81 -5.41
CA TYR A 401 4.33 14.72 -4.89
C TYR A 401 3.91 13.27 -4.62
N ILE A 402 3.99 12.39 -5.63
CA ILE A 402 3.53 10.99 -5.51
C ILE A 402 4.58 10.13 -4.78
N GLY A 403 5.86 10.28 -5.13
CA GLY A 403 6.95 9.48 -4.57
C GLY A 403 7.26 9.86 -3.13
N SER A 404 7.76 11.07 -2.89
CA SER A 404 8.34 11.44 -1.59
C SER A 404 7.30 11.82 -0.53
N ILE A 405 6.33 12.67 -0.86
CA ILE A 405 5.40 13.28 0.12
C ILE A 405 4.31 12.29 0.51
N PHE A 406 3.58 11.72 -0.44
CA PHE A 406 2.44 10.89 -0.08
C PHE A 406 2.78 9.43 0.23
N SER A 407 3.69 8.79 -0.51
CA SER A 407 4.00 7.37 -0.30
C SER A 407 4.99 7.14 0.87
N GLY A 408 6.02 7.98 0.97
CA GLY A 408 7.05 7.87 2.00
C GLY A 408 6.66 8.57 3.30
N VAL A 409 6.65 9.91 3.26
CA VAL A 409 6.45 10.79 4.42
C VAL A 409 5.07 10.61 5.05
N ILE A 410 3.99 10.86 4.29
CA ILE A 410 2.62 10.73 4.81
C ILE A 410 2.23 9.26 4.96
N GLY A 411 2.73 8.40 4.08
CA GLY A 411 2.36 7.00 4.04
C GLY A 411 2.82 6.23 5.26
N THR A 412 4.13 6.03 5.38
CA THR A 412 4.73 5.20 6.43
C THR A 412 5.08 5.98 7.69
N GLY A 413 5.46 7.27 7.55
CA GLY A 413 5.77 8.13 8.68
C GLY A 413 4.59 8.33 9.63
N PHE A 414 3.36 8.33 9.12
CA PHE A 414 2.16 8.55 9.93
C PHE A 414 1.50 7.25 10.42
N TYR A 415 2.13 6.08 10.27
CA TYR A 415 1.57 4.84 10.82
C TYR A 415 1.22 4.96 12.32
N PRO A 416 2.10 5.49 13.20
CA PRO A 416 1.80 5.62 14.62
C PRO A 416 0.74 6.67 14.96
N ILE A 417 0.27 7.46 13.97
CA ILE A 417 -0.63 8.61 14.16
C ILE A 417 -1.99 8.34 13.49
N LEU A 418 -1.99 8.07 12.20
CA LEU A 418 -3.18 7.95 11.35
C LEU A 418 -3.62 6.49 11.11
N GLY A 419 -2.77 5.53 11.46
CA GLY A 419 -2.99 4.11 11.27
C GLY A 419 -2.17 3.51 10.13
N ASN A 420 -2.14 2.18 10.09
CA ASN A 420 -1.23 1.39 9.25
C ASN A 420 -1.45 1.53 7.73
N ARG A 421 -2.59 2.09 7.28
CA ARG A 421 -2.93 2.26 5.86
C ARG A 421 -3.18 3.71 5.48
N ALA A 422 -2.48 4.67 6.09
CA ALA A 422 -2.61 6.09 5.76
C ALA A 422 -2.42 6.37 4.26
N TRP A 423 -1.33 5.89 3.64
CA TRP A 423 -1.12 6.01 2.19
C TRP A 423 -2.22 5.34 1.36
N CYS A 424 -2.52 4.07 1.64
CA CYS A 424 -3.52 3.29 0.90
C CYS A 424 -4.93 3.90 0.99
N ARG A 425 -5.21 4.65 2.05
CA ARG A 425 -6.48 5.31 2.29
C ARG A 425 -6.54 6.69 1.63
N PHE A 426 -5.56 7.54 1.87
CA PHE A 426 -5.64 8.95 1.50
C PHE A 426 -4.97 9.29 0.16
N GLY A 427 -3.93 8.57 -0.24
CA GLY A 427 -3.05 9.00 -1.33
C GLY A 427 -2.88 8.01 -2.48
N CYS A 428 -3.17 6.71 -2.30
CA CYS A 428 -2.88 5.72 -3.33
C CYS A 428 -3.84 5.82 -4.54
N PRO A 429 -3.39 6.27 -5.73
CA PRO A 429 -4.27 6.44 -6.90
C PRO A 429 -4.77 5.09 -7.43
N MET A 430 -3.94 4.04 -7.31
CA MET A 430 -4.35 2.66 -7.64
C MET A 430 -5.51 2.19 -6.75
N ALA A 431 -5.56 2.59 -5.49
CA ALA A 431 -6.67 2.24 -4.60
C ALA A 431 -7.99 2.90 -5.03
N ALA A 432 -7.94 4.07 -5.68
CA ALA A 432 -9.11 4.73 -6.24
C ALA A 432 -9.63 3.99 -7.48
N ILE A 433 -8.75 3.66 -8.44
CA ILE A 433 -9.10 2.89 -9.65
C ILE A 433 -9.70 1.52 -9.28
N LEU A 434 -8.97 0.76 -8.46
CA LEU A 434 -9.42 -0.56 -8.02
C LEU A 434 -10.67 -0.48 -7.14
N GLY A 435 -10.79 0.58 -6.32
CA GLY A 435 -11.95 0.80 -5.47
C GLY A 435 -13.21 1.11 -6.26
N PHE A 436 -13.09 1.91 -7.31
CA PHE A 436 -14.15 2.19 -8.28
C PHE A 436 -14.59 0.91 -8.99
N GLN A 437 -13.63 0.18 -9.55
CA GLN A 437 -13.92 -1.07 -10.26
C GLN A 437 -14.50 -2.14 -9.34
N GLN A 438 -13.97 -2.29 -8.12
CA GLN A 438 -14.51 -3.22 -7.13
C GLN A 438 -15.96 -2.90 -6.81
N ARG A 439 -16.28 -1.63 -6.52
CA ARG A 439 -17.63 -1.23 -6.11
C ARG A 439 -18.65 -1.54 -7.19
N LEU A 440 -18.35 -1.25 -8.45
CA LEU A 440 -19.33 -1.34 -9.54
C LEU A 440 -19.39 -2.70 -10.25
N PHE A 441 -18.26 -3.41 -10.34
CA PHE A 441 -18.16 -4.56 -11.26
C PHE A 441 -17.75 -5.87 -10.59
N SER A 442 -17.08 -5.84 -9.43
CA SER A 442 -16.52 -7.07 -8.84
C SER A 442 -17.55 -8.05 -8.29
N LYS A 443 -17.30 -9.36 -8.38
CA LYS A 443 -18.10 -10.38 -7.68
C LYS A 443 -17.85 -10.41 -6.16
N PHE A 444 -16.76 -9.81 -5.71
CA PHE A 444 -16.35 -9.86 -4.30
C PHE A 444 -17.23 -8.97 -3.41
N ARG A 445 -17.72 -9.52 -2.30
CA ARG A 445 -18.41 -8.79 -1.23
C ARG A 445 -18.08 -9.41 0.12
N ILE A 446 -18.21 -8.62 1.18
CA ILE A 446 -18.27 -9.17 2.54
C ILE A 446 -19.75 -9.20 2.92
N THR A 447 -20.30 -10.40 3.04
CA THR A 447 -21.68 -10.62 3.43
C THR A 447 -21.81 -10.65 4.95
N THR A 448 -23.03 -10.38 5.42
CA THR A 448 -23.34 -10.31 6.84
C THR A 448 -24.61 -11.08 7.14
N ASN A 449 -24.60 -11.86 8.22
CA ASN A 449 -25.80 -12.43 8.83
C ASN A 449 -26.24 -11.54 10.00
N GLY A 450 -26.99 -10.47 9.69
CA GLY A 450 -27.28 -9.39 10.63
C GLY A 450 -27.96 -9.84 11.93
N GLY A 451 -28.82 -10.86 11.88
CA GLY A 451 -29.53 -11.39 13.05
C GLY A 451 -28.62 -11.99 14.13
N GLN A 452 -27.35 -12.27 13.83
CA GLN A 452 -26.37 -12.80 14.79
C GLN A 452 -25.40 -11.74 15.34
N CYS A 453 -25.54 -10.48 14.92
CA CYS A 453 -24.67 -9.39 15.32
C CYS A 453 -24.94 -8.91 16.75
N ILE A 454 -24.00 -9.16 17.67
CA ILE A 454 -24.06 -8.69 19.07
C ILE A 454 -23.47 -7.29 19.28
N SER A 455 -23.24 -6.52 18.21
CA SER A 455 -22.81 -5.11 18.28
C SER A 455 -21.50 -4.82 19.06
N CYS A 456 -20.61 -5.81 19.24
CA CYS A 456 -19.40 -5.68 20.06
C CYS A 456 -18.32 -4.72 19.51
N GLY A 457 -18.35 -4.40 18.20
CA GLY A 457 -17.44 -3.42 17.58
C GLY A 457 -16.02 -3.92 17.24
N ASN A 458 -15.67 -5.18 17.53
CA ASN A 458 -14.35 -5.74 17.23
C ASN A 458 -13.98 -5.64 15.73
N CYS A 459 -14.96 -5.83 14.85
CA CYS A 459 -14.79 -5.72 13.40
C CYS A 459 -14.44 -4.29 12.96
N SER A 460 -15.12 -3.26 13.49
CA SER A 460 -14.82 -1.85 13.21
C SER A 460 -13.46 -1.45 13.78
N ASN A 461 -13.13 -1.89 15.01
CA ASN A 461 -11.85 -1.59 15.64
C ASN A 461 -10.66 -2.18 14.88
N SER A 462 -10.84 -3.36 14.31
CA SER A 462 -9.79 -4.06 13.54
C SER A 462 -9.72 -3.62 12.07
N CYS A 463 -10.66 -2.78 11.60
CA CYS A 463 -10.66 -2.28 10.23
C CYS A 463 -9.60 -1.19 10.04
N GLU A 464 -8.50 -1.58 9.39
CA GLU A 464 -7.40 -0.72 8.98
C GLU A 464 -7.79 0.39 7.99
N MET A 465 -8.91 0.26 7.28
CA MET A 465 -9.42 1.31 6.38
C MET A 465 -10.36 2.30 7.10
N GLY A 466 -10.60 2.13 8.41
CA GLY A 466 -11.48 3.02 9.17
C GLY A 466 -12.95 2.95 8.75
N ILE A 467 -13.40 1.78 8.26
CA ILE A 467 -14.81 1.51 7.97
C ILE A 467 -15.51 1.10 9.26
N ASP A 468 -16.68 1.67 9.54
CA ASP A 468 -17.53 1.19 10.62
C ASP A 468 -18.28 -0.08 10.19
N VAL A 469 -17.57 -1.22 10.28
CA VAL A 469 -18.08 -2.54 9.88
C VAL A 469 -19.27 -2.98 10.74
N ARG A 470 -19.28 -2.63 12.03
CA ARG A 470 -20.39 -2.93 12.95
C ARG A 470 -21.71 -2.39 12.42
N HIS A 471 -21.71 -1.16 11.89
CA HIS A 471 -22.91 -0.54 11.33
C HIS A 471 -23.51 -1.37 10.19
N TYR A 472 -22.67 -1.84 9.27
CA TYR A 472 -23.10 -2.74 8.19
C TYR A 472 -23.65 -4.07 8.74
N ALA A 473 -22.93 -4.65 9.70
CA ALA A 473 -23.32 -5.92 10.29
C ALA A 473 -24.67 -5.84 11.00
N GLN A 474 -24.92 -4.78 11.78
CA GLN A 474 -26.18 -4.54 12.49
C GLN A 474 -27.38 -4.41 11.53
N LYS A 475 -27.16 -3.86 10.34
CA LYS A 475 -28.21 -3.67 9.34
C LYS A 475 -28.43 -4.88 8.43
N GLY A 476 -27.59 -5.90 8.48
CA GLY A 476 -27.63 -6.97 7.48
C GLY A 476 -27.18 -6.50 6.07
N GLU A 477 -26.48 -5.37 5.97
CA GLU A 477 -26.00 -4.83 4.70
C GLU A 477 -24.64 -5.39 4.28
N ASN A 478 -24.52 -5.84 3.03
CA ASN A 478 -23.25 -6.23 2.43
C ASN A 478 -22.25 -5.06 2.43
N ILE A 479 -20.99 -5.34 2.77
CA ILE A 479 -19.94 -4.31 2.78
C ILE A 479 -19.35 -4.20 1.37
N VAL A 480 -19.96 -3.32 0.57
CA VAL A 480 -19.49 -3.00 -0.80
C VAL A 480 -19.00 -1.56 -0.83
N ARG A 481 -17.83 -1.32 -0.21
CA ARG A 481 -17.17 -0.01 -0.20
C ARG A 481 -15.96 0.01 -1.12
N SER A 482 -15.78 1.13 -1.82
CA SER A 482 -14.56 1.40 -2.61
C SER A 482 -13.31 1.41 -1.74
N SER A 483 -13.41 1.82 -0.47
CA SER A 483 -12.30 1.84 0.48
C SER A 483 -11.92 0.46 1.02
N CYS A 484 -12.81 -0.54 1.01
CA CYS A 484 -12.53 -1.86 1.59
C CYS A 484 -11.50 -2.65 0.77
N VAL A 485 -10.34 -2.98 1.37
CA VAL A 485 -9.23 -3.73 0.73
C VAL A 485 -9.42 -5.25 0.73
N GLY A 486 -10.51 -5.76 1.33
CA GLY A 486 -10.78 -7.20 1.37
C GLY A 486 -9.75 -8.01 2.18
N CYS A 487 -9.13 -7.40 3.20
CA CYS A 487 -8.16 -8.07 4.08
C CYS A 487 -8.77 -9.19 4.93
N GLY A 488 -10.08 -9.16 5.16
CA GLY A 488 -10.83 -10.20 5.86
C GLY A 488 -10.62 -10.29 7.38
N ILE A 489 -9.86 -9.36 7.96
CA ILE A 489 -9.66 -9.30 9.41
C ILE A 489 -10.98 -9.13 10.16
N CYS A 490 -11.92 -8.32 9.64
CA CYS A 490 -13.22 -8.11 10.26
C CYS A 490 -14.03 -9.41 10.41
N SER A 491 -13.91 -10.34 9.47
CA SER A 491 -14.48 -11.69 9.55
C SER A 491 -13.76 -12.53 10.59
N ALA A 492 -12.43 -12.51 10.59
CA ALA A 492 -11.61 -13.27 11.54
C ALA A 492 -11.86 -12.88 13.01
N VAL A 493 -12.09 -11.59 13.30
CA VAL A 493 -12.30 -11.07 14.67
C VAL A 493 -13.74 -11.18 15.16
N CYS A 494 -14.68 -11.61 14.31
CA CYS A 494 -16.08 -11.67 14.68
C CYS A 494 -16.32 -12.92 15.56
N PRO A 495 -16.65 -12.78 16.85
CA PRO A 495 -16.83 -13.94 17.73
C PRO A 495 -18.07 -14.77 17.37
N ARG A 496 -19.01 -14.18 16.64
CA ARG A 496 -20.25 -14.83 16.19
C ARG A 496 -20.19 -15.34 14.75
N GLY A 497 -19.09 -15.11 14.02
CA GLY A 497 -18.97 -15.53 12.62
C GLY A 497 -19.95 -14.85 11.66
N VAL A 498 -20.43 -13.65 11.99
CA VAL A 498 -21.45 -12.90 11.23
C VAL A 498 -20.99 -12.53 9.83
N LEU A 499 -19.69 -12.24 9.66
CA LEU A 499 -19.12 -11.68 8.44
C LEU A 499 -18.39 -12.75 7.64
N LYS A 500 -18.65 -12.86 6.33
CA LYS A 500 -18.00 -13.81 5.42
C LYS A 500 -17.48 -13.12 4.16
N LEU A 501 -16.35 -13.61 3.65
CA LEU A 501 -15.77 -13.13 2.39
C LEU A 501 -16.31 -14.01 1.27
N GLU A 502 -17.08 -13.44 0.35
CA GLU A 502 -17.79 -14.18 -0.68
C GLU A 502 -17.57 -13.58 -2.07
N ASN A 503 -17.59 -14.45 -3.07
CA ASN A 503 -17.63 -14.09 -4.48
C ASN A 503 -18.95 -14.64 -5.03
N ASP A 504 -19.87 -13.76 -5.38
CA ASP A 504 -21.23 -14.15 -5.76
C ASP A 504 -21.78 -13.26 -6.88
N SER A 505 -23.02 -13.49 -7.31
CA SER A 505 -23.68 -12.75 -8.37
C SER A 505 -23.83 -11.25 -8.03
N MET A 506 -23.96 -10.43 -9.07
CA MET A 506 -24.14 -8.98 -8.92
C MET A 506 -25.56 -8.60 -8.46
N LYS A 507 -26.52 -9.53 -8.50
CA LYS A 507 -27.92 -9.30 -8.08
C LYS A 507 -27.94 -9.12 -6.55
N GLY A 508 -28.64 -8.09 -6.06
CA GLY A 508 -28.72 -7.80 -4.61
C GLY A 508 -27.36 -7.53 -3.95
N ARG A 509 -26.39 -6.98 -4.71
CA ARG A 509 -25.05 -6.71 -4.16
C ARG A 509 -25.02 -5.52 -3.23
N ILE A 510 -25.77 -4.48 -3.55
CA ILE A 510 -25.95 -3.29 -2.73
C ILE A 510 -27.40 -3.35 -2.23
N ASN A 511 -27.58 -3.84 -1.01
CA ASN A 511 -28.92 -3.94 -0.42
C ASN A 511 -29.32 -2.62 0.25
N PRO A 512 -30.60 -2.21 0.15
CA PRO A 512 -31.11 -1.06 0.84
C PRO A 512 -31.23 -1.30 2.35
N THR A 513 -31.38 -0.18 3.05
CA THR A 513 -31.17 0.13 4.48
C THR A 513 -32.09 -0.53 5.50
N GLU A 514 -32.78 -1.61 5.16
CA GLU A 514 -33.70 -2.25 6.09
C GLU A 514 -32.92 -3.01 7.16
N ILE A 515 -33.05 -2.54 8.40
CA ILE A 515 -32.57 -3.27 9.57
C ILE A 515 -33.42 -4.53 9.64
N LEU A 516 -32.85 -5.67 9.27
CA LEU A 516 -33.48 -6.96 9.48
C LEU A 516 -33.51 -7.23 10.99
N LEU A 517 -34.50 -6.69 11.72
CA LEU A 517 -34.86 -7.26 13.01
C LEU A 517 -35.45 -8.63 12.72
N GLY A 518 -35.14 -9.63 13.54
CA GLY A 518 -35.49 -11.03 13.28
C GLY A 518 -36.98 -11.33 13.08
N ASN A 519 -37.86 -10.33 13.23
CA ASN A 519 -39.30 -10.41 13.01
C ASN A 519 -39.79 -9.76 11.70
N ASP A 520 -38.91 -9.07 10.96
CA ASP A 520 -39.32 -8.17 9.87
C ASP A 520 -39.16 -8.80 8.47
N VAL A 521 -38.46 -9.94 8.40
CA VAL A 521 -38.18 -10.64 7.16
C VAL A 521 -39.31 -11.63 6.87
N ASN A 522 -40.22 -11.27 5.99
CA ASN A 522 -41.20 -12.23 5.47
C ASN A 522 -40.45 -13.23 4.57
N LEU A 523 -40.13 -14.41 5.13
CA LEU A 523 -39.40 -15.48 4.44
C LEU A 523 -40.05 -15.85 3.10
N MET A 524 -41.37 -15.69 2.97
CA MET A 524 -42.09 -15.99 1.74
C MET A 524 -41.71 -15.06 0.60
N ASP A 525 -41.48 -13.78 0.85
CA ASP A 525 -41.10 -12.82 -0.19
C ASP A 525 -39.69 -13.10 -0.73
N LEU A 526 -38.79 -13.60 0.12
CA LEU A 526 -37.44 -14.00 -0.24
C LEU A 526 -37.39 -15.33 -1.00
N VAL A 527 -38.26 -16.28 -0.65
CA VAL A 527 -38.40 -17.58 -1.33
C VAL A 527 -39.11 -17.43 -2.69
N ASN A 528 -40.01 -16.46 -2.82
CA ASN A 528 -40.79 -16.22 -4.03
C ASN A 528 -40.06 -15.35 -5.09
N GLN A 529 -38.93 -14.72 -4.75
CA GLN A 529 -38.11 -13.91 -5.68
C GLN A 529 -37.19 -14.73 -6.63
N LYS A 530 -37.58 -15.96 -6.99
CA LYS A 530 -36.79 -16.84 -7.88
C LYS A 530 -36.43 -16.18 -9.21
#